data_AF-A0AA50KSK7-F1
#
_entry.id   AF-A0AA50KSK7-F1
#
_cell.length_a   1.000
_cell.length_b   1.000
_cell.length_c   1.000
_cell.angle_alpha   90.00
_cell.angle_beta   90.00
_cell.angle_gamma   90.00
#
_symmetry.space_group_name_H-M   'P 1'
#
loop_
_entity.id
_entity.type
_entity.pdbx_description
1 polymer ?
#
loop_
_entity_poly.entity_id
_entity_poly.type
_entity_poly.pdbx_seq_one_letter_code
_entity_poly.pdbx_strand_id
1 'polypeptide(L)' 'MNIIKNIDVTEHQINKINKKIEKLKNHFLINKNDKHSRIGLLKKIINRKKILKYLKYNNFKKYKTIKNKYFNK' A
#
# COMPACT_ATOMS: atom_id res chain seq x y z
N MET A 1 13.97 -22.19 0.83
CA MET A 1 14.32 -21.15 1.83
C MET A 1 14.26 -19.79 1.12
N ASN A 2 13.15 -19.05 1.04
CA ASN A 2 12.53 -18.28 2.12
C ASN A 2 11.20 -17.68 1.65
N ILE A 3 10.10 -18.44 1.72
CA ILE A 3 8.76 -17.89 1.50
C ILE A 3 8.37 -17.00 2.70
N ILE A 4 8.87 -17.32 3.90
CA ILE A 4 8.54 -16.68 5.17
C ILE A 4 9.09 -15.24 5.27
N LYS A 5 10.31 -14.95 4.80
CA LYS A 5 10.88 -13.57 4.82
C LYS A 5 10.12 -12.58 3.93
N ASN A 6 9.54 -13.02 2.80
CA ASN A 6 8.84 -12.11 1.89
C ASN A 6 7.45 -11.68 2.41
N ILE A 7 6.87 -12.46 3.32
CA ILE A 7 5.51 -12.23 3.82
C ILE A 7 5.45 -11.01 4.74
N ASP A 8 6.35 -10.91 5.71
CA ASP A 8 6.41 -9.76 6.63
C ASP A 8 6.75 -8.47 5.88
N VAL A 9 7.63 -8.58 4.88
CA VAL A 9 7.99 -7.45 4.01
C VAL A 9 6.76 -6.93 3.26
N THR A 10 5.86 -7.82 2.84
CA THR A 10 4.68 -7.46 2.04
C THR A 10 3.64 -6.70 2.87
N GLU A 11 3.28 -7.19 4.05
CA GLU A 11 2.33 -6.50 4.94
C GLU A 11 2.93 -5.20 5.49
N HIS A 12 4.20 -5.22 5.91
CA HIS A 12 4.91 -4.03 6.37
C HIS A 12 4.96 -2.93 5.30
N GLN A 13 5.24 -3.30 4.04
CA GLN A 13 5.23 -2.35 2.91
C GLN A 13 3.84 -1.75 2.69
N ILE A 14 2.78 -2.55 2.73
CA ILE A 14 1.40 -2.06 2.57
C ILE A 14 1.08 -1.08 3.70
N ASN A 15 1.40 -1.40 4.94
CA ASN A 15 1.20 -0.54 6.10
C ASN A 15 1.95 0.80 5.96
N LYS A 16 3.23 0.76 5.57
CA LYS A 16 4.07 1.96 5.38
C LYS A 16 3.50 2.87 4.29
N ILE A 17 3.02 2.29 3.18
CA ILE A 17 2.37 3.05 2.11
C ILE A 17 1.04 3.63 2.60
N ASN A 18 0.23 2.87 3.33
CA ASN A 18 -1.06 3.32 3.84
C ASN A 18 -0.92 4.52 4.79
N LYS A 19 -0.03 4.43 5.78
CA LYS A 19 0.28 5.54 6.69
C LYS A 19 0.73 6.79 5.94
N LYS A 20 1.51 6.62 4.86
CA LYS A 20 2.00 7.74 4.05
C LYS A 20 0.89 8.36 3.20
N ILE A 21 -0.06 7.57 2.70
CA ILE A 21 -1.27 8.08 2.02
C ILE A 21 -2.10 8.93 2.97
N GLU A 22 -2.39 8.42 4.17
CA GLU A 22 -3.16 9.17 5.19
C GLU A 22 -2.48 10.49 5.56
N LYS A 23 -1.16 10.46 5.83
CA LYS A 23 -0.41 11.69 6.13
C LYS A 23 -0.44 12.71 4.98
N LEU A 24 -0.28 12.24 3.75
CA LEU A 24 -0.23 13.12 2.57
C LEU A 24 -1.60 13.61 2.12
N LYS A 25 -2.69 12.94 2.51
CA LYS A 25 -4.06 13.37 2.21
C LYS A 25 -4.30 14.79 2.72
N ASN A 26 -3.94 15.07 3.97
CA ASN A 26 -4.08 16.41 4.56
C ASN A 26 -3.06 17.40 3.98
N HIS A 27 -1.82 16.94 3.70
CA HIS A 27 -0.80 17.78 3.05
C HIS A 27 -1.29 18.38 1.73
N PHE A 28 -1.99 17.59 0.89
CA PHE A 28 -2.48 18.07 -0.40
C PHE A 28 -3.71 18.98 -0.33
N LEU A 29 -4.42 19.04 0.80
CA LEU A 29 -5.48 20.02 1.01
C LEU A 29 -4.90 21.44 1.12
N ILE A 30 -3.76 21.56 1.79
CA ILE A 30 -3.02 22.81 1.98
C ILE A 30 -2.16 23.09 0.74
N ASN A 31 -1.40 22.09 0.27
CA ASN A 31 -0.46 22.22 -0.84
C ASN A 31 -1.05 21.70 -2.17
N LYS A 32 -2.04 22.42 -2.69
CA LYS A 32 -2.77 22.01 -3.92
C LYS A 32 -1.86 21.90 -5.16
N ASN A 33 -0.80 22.70 -5.22
CA ASN A 33 0.12 22.79 -6.36
C ASN A 33 1.29 21.79 -6.30
N ASP A 34 1.40 20.98 -5.24
CA ASP A 34 2.49 20.00 -5.10
C ASP A 34 2.28 18.77 -6.00
N LYS A 35 2.58 18.92 -7.29
CA LYS A 35 2.41 17.89 -8.31
C LYS A 35 3.43 16.76 -8.15
N HIS A 36 4.67 17.06 -7.78
CA HIS A 36 5.74 16.06 -7.65
C HIS A 36 5.45 15.06 -6.53
N SER A 37 5.01 15.53 -5.36
CA SER A 37 4.63 14.64 -4.27
C SER A 37 3.39 13.80 -4.61
N ARG A 38 2.43 14.35 -5.37
CA ARG A 38 1.27 13.57 -5.86
C ARG A 38 1.69 12.46 -6.79
N ILE A 39 2.61 12.72 -7.73
CA ILE A 39 3.18 11.70 -8.62
C ILE A 39 3.90 10.64 -7.80
N GLY A 40 4.72 11.05 -6.82
CA GLY A 40 5.39 10.14 -5.90
C GLY A 40 4.42 9.26 -5.11
N LEU A 41 3.29 9.82 -4.67
CA LEU A 41 2.24 9.06 -3.99
C LEU A 41 1.54 8.07 -4.93
N LEU A 42 1.21 8.50 -6.16
CA LEU A 42 0.60 7.64 -7.17
C LEU A 42 1.46 6.42 -7.48
N LYS A 43 2.78 6.61 -7.66
CA LYS A 43 3.73 5.49 -7.83
C LYS A 43 3.66 4.49 -6.68
N LYS A 44 3.55 4.97 -5.43
CA LYS A 44 3.40 4.10 -4.25
C LYS A 44 2.06 3.36 -4.23
N ILE A 45 0.97 4.03 -4.61
CA ILE A 45 -0.35 3.39 -4.75
C ILE A 45 -0.30 2.29 -5.80
N ILE A 46 0.35 2.53 -6.95
CA ILE A 46 0.52 1.53 -8.00
C ILE A 46 1.33 0.33 -7.49
N ASN A 47 2.45 0.55 -6.80
CA ASN A 47 3.23 -0.54 -6.22
C ASN A 47 2.41 -1.37 -5.22
N ARG A 48 1.62 -0.70 -4.36
CA ARG A 48 0.69 -1.37 -3.45
C ARG A 48 -0.36 -2.21 -4.19
N LYS A 49 -0.91 -1.71 -5.31
CA LYS A 49 -1.83 -2.48 -6.16
C LYS A 49 -1.16 -3.71 -6.76
N LYS A 50 0.10 -3.60 -7.22
CA LYS A 50 0.87 -4.75 -7.74
C LYS A 50 1.08 -5.82 -6.68
N ILE A 51 1.45 -5.41 -5.46
CA ILE A 51 1.59 -6.32 -4.32
C ILE A 51 0.28 -7.04 -4.01
N LEU A 52 -0.84 -6.30 -3.91
CA LEU A 52 -2.15 -6.90 -3.65
C LEU A 52 -2.57 -7.86 -4.77
N LYS A 53 -2.26 -7.53 -6.03
CA LYS A 53 -2.49 -8.40 -7.19
C LYS A 53 -1.68 -9.70 -7.05
N TYR A 54 -0.40 -9.61 -6.73
CA TYR A 54 0.46 -10.77 -6.48
C TYR A 54 -0.09 -11.66 -5.36
N LEU A 55 -0.50 -11.07 -4.23
CA LEU A 55 -1.10 -11.81 -3.12
C LEU A 55 -2.43 -12.46 -3.52
N LYS A 56 -3.26 -11.81 -4.33
CA LYS A 56 -4.53 -12.38 -4.80
C LYS A 56 -4.33 -13.70 -5.55
N TYR A 57 -3.31 -13.79 -6.41
CA TYR A 57 -3.03 -15.00 -7.18
C TYR A 57 -2.28 -16.07 -6.38
N ASN A 58 -1.31 -15.69 -5.56
CA ASN A 58 -0.44 -16.66 -4.88
C ASN A 58 -0.92 -17.06 -3.48
N ASN A 59 -1.66 -16.20 -2.78
CA ASN A 59 -2.15 -16.48 -1.43
C ASN A 59 -3.43 -15.69 -1.11
N PHE A 60 -4.56 -16.24 -1.54
CA PHE A 60 -5.86 -15.60 -1.41
C PHE A 60 -6.25 -15.33 0.06
N LYS A 61 -5.91 -16.24 0.99
CA LYS A 61 -6.19 -16.07 2.42
C LYS A 61 -5.53 -14.79 2.95
N LYS A 62 -4.25 -14.55 2.65
CA LYS A 62 -3.54 -13.32 3.03
C LYS A 62 -4.06 -12.08 2.33
N TYR A 63 -4.37 -12.18 1.04
CA TYR A 63 -5.03 -11.09 0.32
C TYR A 63 -6.31 -10.65 1.05
N LYS A 64 -7.15 -11.59 1.47
CA LYS A 64 -8.40 -11.30 2.20
C LYS A 64 -8.11 -10.66 3.57
N THR A 65 -7.15 -11.18 4.33
CA THR A 65 -6.75 -10.61 5.63
C THR A 65 -6.26 -9.16 5.49
N ILE A 66 -5.34 -8.89 4.57
CA ILE A 66 -4.78 -7.56 4.32
C ILE A 66 -5.86 -6.61 3.77
N LYS A 67 -6.71 -7.11 2.86
CA LYS A 67 -7.81 -6.32 2.30
C LYS A 67 -8.75 -5.83 3.40
N ASN A 68 -9.19 -6.74 4.27
CA ASN A 68 -10.07 -6.42 5.38
C ASN A 68 -9.40 -5.48 6.39
N LYS A 69 -8.12 -5.69 6.70
CA LYS A 69 -7.41 -4.90 7.70
C LYS A 69 -7.19 -3.44 7.31
N TYR A 70 -6.98 -3.14 6.03
CA TYR A 70 -6.53 -1.82 5.58
C TYR A 70 -7.48 -1.07 4.64
N PHE A 71 -8.48 -1.74 4.03
CA PHE A 71 -9.32 -1.15 2.99
C PHE A 71 -10.82 -1.22 3.26
N ASN A 72 -11.29 -2.24 3.98
CA ASN A 72 -12.67 -2.30 4.45
C ASN A 72 -12.67 -1.83 5.91
N LYS A 73 -12.87 -0.54 6.12
CA LYS A 73 -13.14 0.03 7.44
C LYS A 73 -14.60 0.44 7.49
#